data_AF-G8LSG4-F1
#
_entry.id   AF-G8LSG4-F1
#
_cell.length_a   1.000
_cell.length_b   1.000
_cell.length_c   1.000
_cell.angle_alpha   90.00
_cell.angle_beta   90.00
_cell.angle_gamma   90.00
#
_symmetry.space_group_name_H-M   'P 1'
#
loop_
_entity.id
_entity.type
_entity.pdbx_description
1 polymer ?
#
loop_
_entity_poly.entity_id
_entity_poly.type
_entity_poly.pdbx_seq_one_letter_code
_entity_poly.pdbx_strand_id
1 'polypeptide(L)'
;MGAGREAIANARSLNITDSAKLSEIGNIAADIVYELGTLGLKTEQNITRATRLAGAGVSKENIINVIRNNLDSSPFIQKKILNFEEFKYLDSSQKWCLQNAIDNGYIDISKWMGKISGNFENLTVEEWNAVNKYLINGKDLYRIPEGNIKTPDFLIDGVKIEFKGINAQTFDNIRTQALKYANESFPPTPSGKNADRLVLDCAYNNLDINLEQAEALLNEIKQLYPNKVVEIWTKFGDFFK
;
A
#
# COMPACT_ATOMS: atom_id res chain seq x y z
N MET A 1 -3.74 -6.10 -34.27
CA MET A 1 -4.98 -5.29 -34.28
C MET A 1 -4.65 -3.94 -33.65
N GLY A 2 -5.19 -2.83 -34.14
CA GLY A 2 -4.76 -1.49 -33.67
C GLY A 2 -5.22 -1.16 -32.25
N ALA A 3 -4.39 -0.46 -31.48
CA ALA A 3 -4.66 -0.04 -30.09
C ALA A 3 -6.02 0.66 -29.90
N GLY A 4 -6.45 1.46 -30.88
CA GLY A 4 -7.79 2.07 -30.86
C GLY A 4 -8.94 1.07 -30.87
N ARG A 5 -8.83 -0.03 -31.62
CA ARG A 5 -9.88 -1.08 -31.65
C ARG A 5 -9.94 -1.86 -30.35
N GLU A 6 -8.79 -2.10 -29.74
CA GLU A 6 -8.69 -2.79 -28.45
C GLU A 6 -9.19 -1.90 -27.29
N ALA A 7 -8.89 -0.60 -27.31
CA ALA A 7 -9.43 0.37 -26.36
C ALA A 7 -10.96 0.48 -26.45
N ILE A 8 -11.51 0.47 -27.68
CA ILE A 8 -12.97 0.45 -27.90
C ILE A 8 -13.59 -0.84 -27.37
N ALA A 9 -12.96 -2.00 -27.58
CA ALA A 9 -13.43 -3.27 -27.05
C ALA A 9 -13.46 -3.27 -25.51
N ASN A 10 -12.41 -2.74 -24.88
CA ASN A 10 -12.33 -2.57 -23.43
C ASN A 10 -13.40 -1.60 -22.92
N ALA A 11 -13.59 -0.45 -23.57
CA ALA A 11 -14.64 0.51 -23.20
C ALA A 11 -16.05 -0.09 -23.30
N ARG A 12 -16.31 -0.94 -24.30
CA ARG A 12 -17.58 -1.67 -24.43
C ARG A 12 -17.79 -2.69 -23.31
N SER A 13 -16.73 -3.38 -22.87
CA SER A 13 -16.82 -4.27 -21.68
C SER A 13 -17.09 -3.51 -20.38
N LEU A 14 -16.92 -2.18 -20.38
CA LEU A 14 -17.24 -1.27 -19.28
C LEU A 14 -18.60 -0.57 -19.46
N ASN A 15 -19.49 -1.14 -20.28
CA ASN A 15 -20.82 -0.60 -20.59
C ASN A 15 -20.83 0.82 -21.20
N ILE A 16 -19.69 1.31 -21.70
CA ILE A 16 -19.66 2.52 -22.51
C ILE A 16 -20.21 2.15 -23.90
N THR A 17 -21.43 2.60 -24.16
CA THR A 17 -22.15 2.33 -25.42
C THR A 17 -22.28 3.57 -26.31
N ASP A 18 -21.97 4.75 -25.77
CA ASP A 18 -22.00 6.01 -26.52
C ASP A 18 -20.95 6.01 -27.63
N SER A 19 -21.43 6.13 -28.88
CA SER A 19 -20.59 6.04 -30.07
C SER A 19 -19.56 7.17 -30.20
N ALA A 20 -19.87 8.37 -29.72
CA ALA A 20 -18.95 9.51 -29.77
C ALA A 20 -17.82 9.30 -28.75
N LYS A 21 -18.17 8.86 -27.54
CA LYS A 21 -17.21 8.53 -26.48
C LYS A 21 -16.30 7.35 -26.85
N LEU A 22 -16.85 6.33 -27.52
CA LEU A 22 -16.05 5.22 -28.04
C LEU A 22 -15.08 5.66 -29.14
N SER A 23 -15.50 6.55 -30.03
CA SER A 23 -14.64 7.13 -31.06
C SER A 23 -13.50 7.94 -30.44
N GLU A 24 -13.81 8.77 -29.44
CA GLU A 24 -12.83 9.52 -28.66
C GLU A 24 -11.80 8.61 -27.97
N ILE A 25 -12.25 7.55 -27.30
CA ILE A 25 -11.38 6.56 -26.66
C ILE A 25 -10.46 5.89 -27.67
N GLY A 26 -10.98 5.50 -28.84
CA GLY A 26 -10.19 4.90 -29.91
C GLY A 26 -9.09 5.82 -30.43
N ASN A 27 -9.41 7.11 -30.59
CA ASN A 27 -8.47 8.14 -31.03
C ASN A 27 -7.40 8.42 -29.96
N ILE A 28 -7.81 8.59 -28.70
CA ILE A 28 -6.90 8.78 -27.56
C ILE A 28 -5.90 7.63 -27.46
N ALA A 29 -6.36 6.38 -27.57
CA ALA A 29 -5.49 5.20 -27.50
C ALA A 29 -4.48 5.14 -28.66
N ALA A 30 -4.90 5.49 -29.88
CA ALA A 30 -4.00 5.56 -31.03
C ALA A 30 -2.94 6.66 -30.86
N ASP A 31 -3.37 7.82 -30.39
CA ASP A 31 -2.53 8.98 -30.10
C ASP A 31 -1.47 8.69 -29.02
N ILE A 32 -1.86 8.03 -27.93
CA ILE A 32 -0.93 7.65 -26.86
C ILE A 32 0.13 6.69 -27.39
N VAL A 33 -0.25 5.70 -28.21
CA VAL A 33 0.73 4.73 -28.76
C VAL A 33 1.72 5.39 -29.72
N TYR A 34 1.28 6.41 -30.45
CA TYR A 34 2.18 7.23 -31.26
C TYR A 34 3.16 8.01 -30.38
N GLU A 35 2.67 8.69 -29.34
CA GLU A 35 3.49 9.49 -28.41
C GLU A 35 4.44 8.63 -27.56
N LEU A 36 4.05 7.42 -27.17
CA LEU A 36 4.98 6.47 -26.57
C LEU A 36 6.14 6.12 -27.51
N GLY A 37 5.91 6.11 -28.82
CA GLY A 37 6.95 5.92 -29.84
C GLY A 37 7.96 7.05 -29.86
N THR A 38 7.48 8.30 -29.84
CA THR A 38 8.34 9.49 -29.86
C THR A 38 9.17 9.63 -28.57
N LEU A 39 8.66 9.10 -27.46
CA LEU A 39 9.34 9.10 -26.16
C LEU A 39 10.26 7.89 -25.94
N GLY A 40 10.36 6.95 -26.88
CA GLY A 40 11.15 5.71 -26.71
C GLY A 40 10.54 4.70 -25.73
N LEU A 41 9.24 4.82 -25.44
CA LEU A 41 8.48 4.06 -24.43
C LEU A 41 7.56 3.00 -25.03
N LYS A 42 7.61 2.81 -26.35
CA LYS A 42 6.69 1.94 -27.10
C LYS A 42 7.07 0.47 -26.95
N THR A 43 6.90 -0.06 -25.75
CA THR A 43 6.93 -1.50 -25.46
C THR A 43 5.54 -2.08 -25.56
N GLU A 44 5.44 -3.38 -25.82
CA GLU A 44 4.15 -4.10 -25.83
C GLU A 44 3.39 -3.92 -24.51
N GLN A 45 4.09 -4.00 -23.38
CA GLN A 45 3.53 -3.77 -22.05
C GLN A 45 2.95 -2.35 -21.88
N ASN A 46 3.65 -1.32 -22.36
CA ASN A 46 3.18 0.07 -22.26
C ASN A 46 2.00 0.34 -23.20
N ILE A 47 1.98 -0.30 -24.37
CA ILE A 47 0.83 -0.25 -25.29
C ILE A 47 -0.40 -0.88 -24.65
N THR A 48 -0.28 -2.07 -24.05
CA THR A 48 -1.40 -2.72 -23.36
C THR A 48 -1.92 -1.88 -22.20
N ARG A 49 -1.01 -1.31 -21.39
CA ARG A 49 -1.38 -0.45 -20.25
C ARG A 49 -2.07 0.84 -20.70
N ALA A 50 -1.51 1.53 -21.69
CA ALA A 50 -2.12 2.74 -22.26
C ALA A 50 -3.53 2.47 -22.82
N THR A 51 -3.68 1.36 -23.55
CA THR A 51 -4.94 0.94 -24.17
C THR A 51 -6.03 0.66 -23.14
N ARG A 52 -5.68 0.02 -22.02
CA ARG A 52 -6.61 -0.26 -20.92
C ARG A 52 -7.03 1.01 -20.18
N LEU A 53 -6.08 1.89 -19.88
CA LEU A 53 -6.35 3.16 -19.20
C LEU A 53 -7.19 4.11 -20.07
N ALA A 54 -6.91 4.17 -21.38
CA ALA A 54 -7.73 4.91 -22.33
C ALA A 54 -9.17 4.34 -22.40
N GLY A 55 -9.32 3.01 -22.39
CA GLY A 55 -10.63 2.34 -22.31
C GLY A 55 -11.43 2.69 -21.05
N ALA A 56 -10.74 3.01 -19.94
CA ALA A 56 -11.32 3.48 -18.69
C ALA A 56 -11.59 5.00 -18.65
N GLY A 57 -11.30 5.73 -19.74
CA GLY A 57 -11.52 7.17 -19.83
C GLY A 57 -10.44 8.04 -19.17
N VAL A 58 -9.27 7.48 -18.88
CA VAL A 58 -8.14 8.26 -18.35
C VAL A 58 -7.56 9.14 -19.46
N SER A 59 -7.23 10.39 -19.15
CA SER A 59 -6.67 11.33 -20.14
C SER A 59 -5.29 10.91 -20.64
N LYS A 60 -5.00 11.27 -21.90
CA LYS A 60 -3.70 11.03 -22.56
C LYS A 60 -2.51 11.52 -21.72
N GLU A 61 -2.57 12.75 -21.24
CA GLU A 61 -1.51 13.36 -20.41
C GLU A 61 -1.25 12.54 -19.14
N ASN A 62 -2.30 12.09 -18.45
CA ASN A 62 -2.15 11.27 -17.25
C ASN A 62 -1.59 9.88 -17.57
N ILE A 63 -1.99 9.27 -18.67
CA ILE A 63 -1.45 7.98 -19.11
C ILE A 63 0.04 8.09 -19.45
N ILE A 64 0.43 9.14 -20.18
CA ILE A 64 1.82 9.42 -20.51
C ILE A 64 2.64 9.71 -19.25
N ASN A 65 2.12 10.50 -18.31
CA ASN A 65 2.79 10.75 -17.03
C ASN A 65 2.94 9.48 -16.20
N VAL A 66 1.93 8.61 -16.15
CA VAL A 66 2.02 7.29 -15.48
C VAL A 66 3.09 6.42 -16.14
N ILE A 67 3.18 6.40 -17.47
CA ILE A 67 4.16 5.57 -18.19
C ILE A 67 5.58 6.15 -18.11
N ARG A 68 5.74 7.47 -18.21
CA ARG A 68 7.03 8.17 -18.02
C ARG A 68 7.55 8.04 -16.59
N ASN A 69 6.67 8.21 -15.61
CA ASN A 69 7.04 8.02 -14.21
C ASN A 69 7.36 6.55 -13.88
N ASN A 70 6.98 5.57 -14.71
CA ASN A 70 7.48 4.19 -14.56
C ASN A 70 8.95 4.03 -15.01
N LEU A 71 9.51 4.92 -15.83
CA LEU A 71 10.96 4.94 -16.11
C LEU A 71 11.76 5.62 -15.00
N ASP A 72 11.23 6.70 -14.43
CA ASP A 72 11.95 7.48 -13.41
C ASP A 72 11.58 7.09 -11.96
N SER A 73 10.60 6.20 -11.73
CA SER A 73 10.17 5.82 -10.36
C SER A 73 9.66 4.37 -10.20
N SER A 74 10.53 3.40 -10.48
CA SER A 74 10.50 2.12 -9.74
C SER A 74 10.90 2.44 -8.29
N PRO A 75 10.12 2.30 -7.20
CA PRO A 75 8.89 1.55 -6.89
C PRO A 75 7.79 2.43 -6.21
N PHE A 76 7.76 3.74 -6.48
CA PHE A 76 6.94 4.72 -5.75
C PHE A 76 5.47 4.76 -6.18
N ILE A 77 5.19 4.50 -7.46
CA ILE A 77 3.81 4.51 -8.01
C ILE A 77 3.06 3.20 -7.74
N GLN A 78 3.78 2.07 -7.67
CA GLN A 78 3.18 0.78 -7.28
C GLN A 78 2.67 0.80 -5.83
N LYS A 79 3.39 1.48 -4.92
CA LYS A 79 2.98 1.72 -3.53
C LYS A 79 1.74 2.61 -3.40
N LYS A 80 1.50 3.53 -4.35
CA LYS A 80 0.39 4.50 -4.27
C LYS A 80 -0.90 4.02 -4.90
N ILE A 81 -0.86 3.20 -5.95
CA ILE A 81 -2.06 2.62 -6.61
C ILE A 81 -2.94 1.85 -5.63
N LEU A 82 -2.36 1.32 -4.55
CA LEU A 82 -3.02 0.47 -3.57
C LEU A 82 -3.49 1.24 -2.32
N ASN A 83 -3.15 2.52 -2.18
CA ASN A 83 -3.65 3.42 -1.12
C ASN A 83 -4.33 4.66 -1.74
N PHE A 84 -5.59 4.51 -2.17
CA PHE A 84 -6.33 5.53 -2.94
C PHE A 84 -6.42 6.91 -2.26
N GLU A 85 -6.32 6.95 -0.94
CA GLU A 85 -6.35 8.20 -0.18
C GLU A 85 -5.13 9.10 -0.42
N GLU A 86 -3.99 8.54 -0.85
CA GLU A 86 -2.77 9.30 -1.12
C GLU A 86 -2.72 9.97 -2.50
N PHE A 87 -3.67 9.68 -3.40
CA PHE A 87 -3.79 10.38 -4.67
C PHE A 87 -4.51 11.73 -4.50
N LYS A 88 -3.76 12.74 -4.06
CA LYS A 88 -4.24 14.14 -4.00
C LYS A 88 -4.65 14.74 -5.36
N TYR A 89 -4.36 14.02 -6.45
CA TYR A 89 -4.64 14.43 -7.84
C TYR A 89 -5.83 13.71 -8.46
N LEU A 90 -6.38 12.69 -7.79
CA LEU A 90 -7.59 12.01 -8.22
C LEU A 90 -8.76 12.53 -7.39
N ASP A 91 -9.83 12.96 -8.07
CA ASP A 91 -11.06 13.30 -7.39
C ASP A 91 -11.80 12.04 -6.89
N SER A 92 -12.80 12.22 -6.04
CA SER A 92 -13.55 11.12 -5.43
C SER A 92 -14.23 10.20 -6.45
N SER A 93 -14.63 10.73 -7.62
CA SER A 93 -15.24 9.93 -8.68
C SER A 93 -14.20 9.04 -9.36
N GLN A 94 -13.01 9.58 -9.61
CA GLN A 94 -11.88 8.84 -10.18
C GLN A 94 -11.36 7.75 -9.24
N LYS A 95 -11.27 8.04 -7.93
CA LYS A 95 -10.94 7.04 -6.90
C LYS A 95 -11.95 5.90 -6.87
N TRP A 96 -13.25 6.22 -6.90
CA TRP A 96 -14.34 5.23 -6.90
C TRP A 96 -14.32 4.32 -8.13
N CYS A 97 -14.08 4.88 -9.32
CA CYS A 97 -13.94 4.09 -10.55
C CYS A 97 -12.77 3.11 -10.48
N LEU A 98 -11.66 3.53 -9.90
CA LEU A 98 -10.46 2.71 -9.78
C LEU A 98 -10.63 1.58 -8.75
N GLN A 99 -11.26 1.88 -7.61
CA GLN A 99 -11.63 0.87 -6.61
C GLN A 99 -12.59 -0.18 -7.20
N ASN A 100 -13.65 0.25 -7.91
CA ASN A 100 -14.55 -0.68 -8.59
C ASN A 100 -13.83 -1.54 -9.63
N ALA A 101 -12.82 -1.00 -10.30
CA ALA A 101 -12.04 -1.76 -11.26
C ALA A 101 -11.20 -2.87 -10.60
N ILE A 102 -10.72 -2.65 -9.37
CA ILE A 102 -10.07 -3.68 -8.57
C ILE A 102 -11.09 -4.70 -8.05
N ASP A 103 -12.17 -4.23 -7.42
CA ASP A 103 -13.16 -5.09 -6.75
C ASP A 103 -13.85 -6.07 -7.71
N ASN A 104 -14.09 -5.63 -8.95
CA ASN A 104 -14.67 -6.47 -9.99
C ASN A 104 -13.62 -7.29 -10.78
N GLY A 105 -12.35 -7.26 -10.37
CA GLY A 105 -11.27 -8.04 -10.99
C GLY A 105 -10.80 -7.53 -12.35
N TYR A 106 -11.19 -6.31 -12.75
CA TYR A 106 -10.73 -5.68 -14.00
C TYR A 106 -9.26 -5.25 -13.95
N ILE A 107 -8.74 -5.02 -12.74
CA ILE A 107 -7.32 -4.82 -12.45
C ILE A 107 -6.85 -5.92 -11.51
N ASP A 108 -6.06 -6.85 -12.05
CA ASP A 108 -5.39 -7.88 -11.25
C ASP A 108 -4.21 -7.27 -10.50
N ILE A 109 -4.47 -6.82 -9.27
CA ILE A 109 -3.46 -6.33 -8.34
C ILE A 109 -2.73 -7.45 -7.60
N SER A 110 -3.13 -8.72 -7.74
CA SER A 110 -2.53 -9.84 -6.98
C SER A 110 -1.05 -10.04 -7.29
N LYS A 111 -0.59 -9.59 -8.48
CA LYS A 111 0.82 -9.55 -8.86
C LYS A 111 1.59 -8.36 -8.28
N TRP A 112 0.89 -7.37 -7.75
CA TRP A 112 1.44 -6.14 -7.17
C TRP A 112 1.34 -6.15 -5.65
N MET A 113 0.40 -6.91 -5.11
CA MET A 113 0.37 -7.25 -3.70
C MET A 113 1.55 -8.15 -3.37
N GLY A 114 2.08 -7.98 -2.17
CA GLY A 114 3.02 -8.93 -1.63
C GLY A 114 2.35 -10.27 -1.35
N LYS A 115 3.18 -11.26 -1.06
CA LYS A 115 2.76 -12.63 -0.78
C LYS A 115 2.95 -12.96 0.69
N ILE A 116 2.07 -13.82 1.21
CA ILE A 116 2.24 -14.40 2.55
C ILE A 116 2.96 -15.75 2.47
N SER A 117 3.75 -16.06 3.50
CA SER A 117 4.38 -17.37 3.69
C SER A 117 4.51 -17.70 5.19
N GLY A 118 4.32 -18.96 5.57
CA GLY A 118 4.17 -19.37 6.97
C GLY A 118 2.71 -19.59 7.37
N ASN A 119 2.42 -19.73 8.66
CA ASN A 119 1.07 -20.01 9.16
C ASN A 119 0.33 -18.72 9.55
N PHE A 120 -0.81 -18.43 8.91
CA PHE A 120 -1.65 -17.25 9.17
C PHE A 120 -3.05 -17.61 9.71
N GLU A 121 -3.30 -18.88 10.04
CA GLU A 121 -4.65 -19.39 10.38
C GLU A 121 -5.24 -18.78 11.66
N ASN A 122 -4.41 -18.28 12.56
CA ASN A 122 -4.81 -17.82 13.90
C ASN A 122 -4.51 -16.35 14.17
N LEU A 123 -4.37 -15.51 13.13
CA LEU A 123 -4.19 -14.08 13.34
C LEU A 123 -5.46 -13.41 13.85
N THR A 124 -5.31 -12.46 14.76
CA THR A 124 -6.42 -11.58 15.17
C THR A 124 -6.80 -10.64 14.03
N VAL A 125 -7.95 -9.96 14.14
CA VAL A 125 -8.40 -8.98 13.14
C VAL A 125 -7.39 -7.84 13.01
N GLU A 126 -6.81 -7.41 14.12
CA GLU A 126 -5.78 -6.38 14.19
C GLU A 126 -4.52 -6.78 13.42
N GLU A 127 -4.05 -8.01 13.65
CA GLU A 127 -2.89 -8.56 12.94
C GLU A 127 -3.18 -8.70 11.44
N TRP A 128 -4.40 -9.10 11.06
CA TRP A 128 -4.82 -9.16 9.66
C TRP A 128 -4.86 -7.78 9.01
N ASN A 129 -5.28 -6.73 9.71
CA ASN A 129 -5.25 -5.36 9.20
C ASN A 129 -3.81 -4.91 8.93
N ALA A 130 -2.89 -5.25 9.82
CA ALA A 130 -1.46 -4.96 9.63
C ALA A 130 -0.89 -5.71 8.44
N VAL A 131 -1.16 -7.02 8.34
CA VAL A 131 -0.76 -7.86 7.21
C VAL A 131 -1.25 -7.27 5.90
N ASN A 132 -2.54 -6.92 5.83
CA ASN A 132 -3.14 -6.32 4.63
C ASN A 132 -2.46 -5.01 4.26
N LYS A 133 -2.16 -4.13 5.22
CA LYS A 133 -1.46 -2.86 4.96
C LYS A 133 -0.09 -3.08 4.32
N TYR A 134 0.66 -4.10 4.73
CA TYR A 134 1.95 -4.42 4.11
C TYR A 134 1.80 -5.09 2.74
N LEU A 135 0.88 -6.06 2.58
CA LEU A 135 0.64 -6.74 1.31
C LEU A 135 0.17 -5.76 0.23
N ILE A 136 -0.75 -4.86 0.57
CA ILE A 136 -1.21 -3.74 -0.27
C ILE A 136 -0.05 -2.82 -0.65
N ASN A 137 1.02 -2.75 0.13
CA ASN A 137 2.23 -2.00 -0.24
C ASN A 137 3.25 -2.83 -1.04
N GLY A 138 2.87 -4.01 -1.53
CA GLY A 138 3.72 -4.90 -2.33
C GLY A 138 4.82 -5.58 -1.51
N LYS A 139 4.65 -5.70 -0.19
CA LYS A 139 5.64 -6.33 0.70
C LYS A 139 5.33 -7.79 0.91
N ASP A 140 6.31 -8.66 0.68
CA ASP A 140 6.19 -10.07 1.04
C ASP A 140 6.31 -10.22 2.56
N LEU A 141 5.40 -10.99 3.15
CA LEU A 141 5.35 -11.26 4.59
C LEU A 141 5.65 -12.72 4.85
N TYR A 142 6.58 -12.97 5.76
CA TYR A 142 6.76 -14.27 6.39
C TYR A 142 6.32 -14.20 7.86
N ARG A 143 5.33 -15.02 8.25
CA ARG A 143 5.01 -15.20 9.68
C ARG A 143 6.08 -16.07 10.30
N ILE A 144 6.75 -15.55 11.32
CA ILE A 144 7.75 -16.30 12.06
C ILE A 144 7.01 -17.34 12.92
N PRO A 145 7.36 -18.64 12.84
CA PRO A 145 6.69 -19.68 13.62
C PRO A 145 6.82 -19.43 15.11
N GLU A 146 5.71 -19.58 15.83
CA GLU A 146 5.71 -19.57 17.29
C GLU A 146 6.31 -20.86 17.83
N GLY A 147 7.16 -20.74 18.84
CA GLY A 147 7.78 -21.87 19.52
C GLY A 147 8.09 -21.53 20.97
N ASN A 148 8.92 -22.36 21.61
CA ASN A 148 9.28 -22.19 23.02
C ASN A 148 10.12 -20.91 23.28
N ILE A 149 10.70 -20.33 22.24
CA ILE A 149 11.45 -19.07 22.29
C ILE A 149 10.53 -17.97 21.78
N LYS A 150 10.43 -16.86 22.52
CA LYS A 150 9.68 -15.68 22.10
C LYS A 150 10.28 -15.12 20.81
N THR A 151 9.47 -14.98 19.77
CA THR A 151 9.87 -14.41 18.48
C THR A 151 9.05 -13.18 18.12
N PRO A 152 9.58 -12.32 17.25
CA PRO A 152 8.79 -11.29 16.59
C PRO A 152 7.75 -11.94 15.71
N ASP A 153 6.71 -11.18 15.38
CA ASP A 153 5.58 -11.64 14.59
C ASP A 153 5.94 -11.96 13.13
N PHE A 154 6.62 -11.04 12.46
CA PHE A 154 6.82 -11.09 11.02
C PHE A 154 8.28 -10.86 10.63
N LEU A 155 8.66 -11.39 9.46
CA LEU A 155 9.84 -11.01 8.72
C LEU A 155 9.37 -10.36 7.41
N ILE A 156 9.69 -9.08 7.24
CA ILE A 156 9.33 -8.29 6.05
C ILE A 156 10.60 -7.63 5.52
N ASP A 157 10.97 -7.90 4.27
CA ASP A 157 12.23 -7.42 3.66
C ASP A 157 13.48 -7.65 4.52
N GLY A 158 13.53 -8.77 5.24
CA GLY A 158 14.64 -9.10 6.16
C GLY A 158 14.61 -8.37 7.51
N VAL A 159 13.61 -7.54 7.77
CA VAL A 159 13.39 -6.85 9.05
C VAL A 159 12.46 -7.66 9.92
N LYS A 160 12.86 -7.95 11.17
CA LYS A 160 11.98 -8.59 12.14
C LYS A 160 11.04 -7.57 12.77
N ILE A 161 9.75 -7.79 12.63
CA ILE A 161 8.71 -6.84 13.04
C ILE A 161 7.85 -7.49 14.10
N GLU A 162 7.66 -6.79 15.22
CA GLU A 162 6.60 -7.07 16.18
C GLU A 162 5.44 -6.10 15.93
N PHE A 163 4.22 -6.62 15.94
CA PHE A 163 2.99 -5.85 15.84
C PHE A 163 2.22 -5.86 17.16
N LYS A 164 1.74 -4.69 17.59
CA LYS A 164 0.92 -4.54 18.79
C LYS A 164 -0.22 -3.55 18.56
N GLY A 165 -1.46 -4.04 18.65
CA GLY A 165 -2.63 -3.18 18.80
C GLY A 165 -2.67 -2.57 20.20
N ILE A 166 -2.83 -1.25 20.29
CA ILE A 166 -3.00 -0.55 21.56
C ILE A 166 -4.50 -0.45 21.87
N ASN A 167 -4.88 -0.92 23.06
CA ASN A 167 -6.24 -0.83 23.58
C ASN A 167 -6.24 -0.01 24.87
N ALA A 168 -6.26 1.32 24.73
CA ALA A 168 -6.23 2.28 25.83
C ALA A 168 -6.86 3.61 25.42
N GLN A 169 -7.62 4.25 26.31
CA GLN A 169 -8.42 5.46 25.99
C GLN A 169 -7.76 6.80 26.38
N THR A 170 -6.69 6.78 27.16
CA THR A 170 -5.96 8.00 27.56
C THR A 170 -4.52 7.94 27.07
N PHE A 171 -3.92 9.10 26.81
CA PHE A 171 -2.52 9.16 26.38
C PHE A 171 -1.58 8.49 27.38
N ASP A 172 -1.77 8.69 28.69
CA ASP A 172 -0.93 8.05 29.72
C ASP A 172 -1.02 6.51 29.68
N ASN A 173 -2.22 5.96 29.45
CA ASN A 173 -2.41 4.52 29.32
C ASN A 173 -1.82 3.99 28.00
N ILE A 174 -1.96 4.73 26.90
CA ILE A 174 -1.34 4.42 25.60
C ILE A 174 0.17 4.38 25.76
N ARG A 175 0.77 5.43 26.35
CA ARG A 175 2.19 5.54 26.64
C ARG A 175 2.68 4.36 27.49
N THR A 176 1.96 4.04 28.56
CA THR A 176 2.32 2.92 29.45
C THR A 176 2.32 1.57 28.71
N GLN A 177 1.30 1.30 27.89
CA GLN A 177 1.27 0.07 27.07
C GLN A 177 2.37 0.05 26.02
N ALA A 178 2.60 1.15 25.32
CA ALA A 178 3.63 1.27 24.30
C ALA A 178 5.03 1.00 24.87
N LEU A 179 5.37 1.57 26.03
CA LEU A 179 6.64 1.32 26.71
C LEU A 179 6.78 -0.13 27.17
N LYS A 180 5.70 -0.72 27.70
CA LYS A 180 5.67 -2.15 28.04
C LYS A 180 5.96 -3.00 26.80
N TYR A 181 5.29 -2.74 25.69
CA TYR A 181 5.50 -3.47 24.45
C TYR A 181 6.90 -3.30 23.89
N ALA A 182 7.48 -2.10 23.94
CA ALA A 182 8.88 -1.90 23.57
C ALA A 182 9.84 -2.77 24.40
N ASN A 183 9.61 -2.86 25.72
CA ASN A 183 10.38 -3.71 26.63
C ASN A 183 10.19 -5.21 26.40
N GLU A 184 9.05 -5.65 25.85
CA GLU A 184 8.84 -7.05 25.47
C GLU A 184 9.43 -7.37 24.09
N SER A 185 9.45 -6.39 23.19
CA SER A 185 9.75 -6.59 21.77
C SER A 185 11.23 -6.52 21.45
N PHE A 186 11.91 -5.49 21.95
CA PHE A 186 13.26 -5.14 21.50
C PHE A 186 14.40 -5.90 22.17
N PRO A 187 14.36 -6.22 23.48
CA PRO A 187 15.45 -6.95 24.12
C PRO A 187 15.69 -8.32 23.46
N PRO A 188 16.93 -8.82 23.47
CA PRO A 188 17.25 -10.14 22.93
C PRO A 188 16.52 -11.24 23.71
N THR A 189 16.34 -12.39 23.07
CA THR A 189 15.85 -13.60 23.75
C THR A 189 16.82 -14.04 24.84
N PRO A 190 16.35 -14.55 25.99
CA PRO A 190 14.96 -14.94 26.28
C PRO A 190 14.11 -13.83 26.92
N SER A 191 14.68 -12.66 27.26
CA SER A 191 13.97 -11.60 27.97
C SER A 191 12.98 -10.85 27.08
N GLY A 192 13.28 -10.72 25.79
CA GLY A 192 12.39 -10.16 24.77
C GLY A 192 12.36 -10.99 23.49
N LYS A 193 11.82 -10.39 22.43
CA LYS A 193 11.63 -11.03 21.12
C LYS A 193 12.75 -10.74 20.12
N ASN A 194 13.66 -9.81 20.41
CA ASN A 194 14.68 -9.32 19.48
C ASN A 194 14.11 -8.79 18.14
N ALA A 195 12.99 -8.06 18.21
CA ALA A 195 12.44 -7.37 17.04
C ALA A 195 13.37 -6.23 16.60
N ASP A 196 13.45 -5.95 15.29
CA ASP A 196 14.16 -4.80 14.73
C ASP A 196 13.25 -3.58 14.64
N ARG A 197 11.94 -3.82 14.45
CA ARG A 197 10.89 -2.83 14.43
C ARG A 197 9.72 -3.22 15.32
N LEU A 198 9.17 -2.25 16.04
CA LEU A 198 7.87 -2.36 16.71
C LEU A 198 6.86 -1.46 16.00
N VAL A 199 5.73 -2.05 15.59
CA VAL A 199 4.57 -1.34 15.07
C VAL A 199 3.51 -1.29 16.16
N LEU A 200 3.10 -0.07 16.53
CA LEU A 200 2.05 0.22 17.48
C LEU A 200 0.81 0.71 16.72
N ASP A 201 -0.25 -0.09 16.68
CA ASP A 201 -1.50 0.31 16.04
C ASP A 201 -2.42 1.00 17.06
N CYS A 202 -2.45 2.33 17.00
CA CYS A 202 -3.39 3.17 17.73
C CYS A 202 -4.64 3.51 16.91
N ALA A 203 -4.62 3.28 15.58
CA ALA A 203 -5.72 3.61 14.69
C ALA A 203 -6.91 2.67 14.89
N TYR A 204 -6.64 1.39 15.17
CA TYR A 204 -7.68 0.36 15.30
C TYR A 204 -8.80 0.70 16.30
N ASN A 205 -8.47 1.32 17.43
CA ASN A 205 -9.46 1.69 18.46
C ASN A 205 -9.90 3.16 18.35
N ASN A 206 -9.74 3.80 17.19
CA ASN A 206 -10.03 5.21 16.97
C ASN A 206 -9.33 6.17 17.95
N LEU A 207 -8.13 5.81 18.42
CA LEU A 207 -7.46 6.56 19.47
C LEU A 207 -7.04 7.94 18.96
N ASP A 208 -7.42 8.98 19.72
CA ASP A 208 -7.06 10.37 19.48
C ASP A 208 -5.66 10.66 20.04
N ILE A 209 -4.65 10.17 19.34
CA ILE A 209 -3.25 10.55 19.53
C ILE A 209 -2.92 11.59 18.46
N ASN A 210 -2.57 12.80 18.90
CA ASN A 210 -2.16 13.87 17.99
C ASN A 210 -0.66 13.73 17.62
N LEU A 211 -0.19 14.57 16.71
CA LEU A 211 1.20 14.58 16.23
C LEU A 211 2.22 14.74 17.37
N GLU A 212 2.01 15.70 18.26
CA GLU A 212 2.95 16.00 19.36
C GLU A 212 3.05 14.82 20.33
N GLN A 213 1.93 14.17 20.63
CA GLN A 213 1.86 12.98 21.47
C GLN A 213 2.55 11.78 20.81
N ALA A 214 2.36 11.57 19.51
CA ALA A 214 3.04 10.53 18.76
C ALA A 214 4.56 10.76 18.76
N GLU A 215 5.00 11.99 18.50
CA GLU A 215 6.42 12.35 18.50
C GLU A 215 7.07 12.20 19.88
N ALA A 216 6.38 12.63 20.94
CA ALA A 216 6.86 12.47 22.31
C ALA A 216 7.06 10.99 22.66
N LEU A 217 6.08 10.15 22.34
CA LEU A 217 6.15 8.71 22.59
C LEU A 217 7.26 8.03 21.76
N LEU A 218 7.39 8.38 20.47
CA LEU A 218 8.49 7.89 19.63
C LEU A 218 9.86 8.26 20.23
N ASN A 219 10.04 9.53 20.63
CA ASN A 219 11.29 9.99 21.21
C ASN A 219 11.63 9.24 22.49
N GLU A 220 10.64 8.98 23.34
CA GLU A 220 10.85 8.27 24.60
C GLU A 220 11.28 6.82 24.35
N ILE A 221 10.60 6.09 23.46
CA ILE A 221 10.99 4.71 23.13
C ILE A 221 12.39 4.70 22.49
N LYS A 222 12.72 5.68 21.63
CA LYS A 222 14.04 5.80 21.00
C LYS A 222 15.15 6.16 21.99
N GLN A 223 14.86 6.85 23.09
CA GLN A 223 15.84 7.06 24.16
C GLN A 223 16.25 5.74 24.82
N LEU A 224 15.30 4.81 24.99
CA LEU A 224 15.56 3.49 25.56
C LEU A 224 16.19 2.53 24.53
N TYR A 225 15.77 2.62 23.27
CA TYR A 225 16.16 1.72 22.18
C TYR A 225 16.63 2.49 20.94
N PRO A 226 17.81 3.15 21.00
CA PRO A 226 18.25 4.09 19.96
C PRO A 226 18.44 3.46 18.58
N ASN A 227 18.82 2.18 18.54
CA ASN A 227 19.13 1.45 17.30
C ASN A 227 17.92 0.70 16.72
N LYS A 228 16.74 0.80 17.34
CA LYS A 228 15.52 0.10 16.89
C LYS A 228 14.57 1.07 16.20
N VAL A 229 13.71 0.53 15.35
CA VAL A 229 12.69 1.31 14.64
C VAL A 229 11.37 1.20 15.38
N VAL A 230 10.69 2.33 15.55
CA VAL A 230 9.33 2.37 16.13
C VAL A 230 8.43 3.06 15.13
N GLU A 231 7.26 2.46 14.89
CA GLU A 231 6.24 2.95 13.99
C GLU A 231 4.91 3.02 14.76
N ILE A 232 4.23 4.16 14.72
CA ILE A 232 2.94 4.37 15.36
C ILE A 232 1.93 4.67 14.26
N TRP A 233 0.91 3.81 14.14
CA TRP A 233 -0.20 4.01 13.23
C TRP A 233 -1.32 4.74 13.95
N THR A 234 -1.80 5.82 13.36
CA THR A 234 -2.90 6.62 13.90
C THR A 234 -3.94 6.86 12.81
N LYS A 235 -5.14 7.31 13.20
CA LYS A 235 -6.17 7.71 12.23
C LYS A 235 -5.80 8.94 11.39
N PHE A 236 -4.76 9.68 11.79
CA PHE A 236 -4.29 10.90 11.12
C PHE A 236 -3.04 10.67 10.25
N GLY A 237 -2.52 9.44 10.23
CA GLY A 237 -1.30 9.08 9.52
C GLY A 237 -0.34 8.25 10.38
N ASP A 238 0.68 7.71 9.73
CA ASP A 238 1.70 6.89 10.36
C ASP A 238 2.95 7.70 10.67
N PHE A 239 3.52 7.49 11.86
CA PHE A 239 4.73 8.16 12.32
C PHE A 239 5.82 7.13 12.61
N PHE A 240 7.07 7.37 12.20
CA PHE A 240 8.17 6.42 12.44
C PHE A 240 9.51 7.10 12.75
N LYS A 241 10.32 6.46 13.59
CA LYS A 241 11.70 6.87 13.99
C LYS A 241 12.61 5.68 14.26
#